data_AF-A0A377KED5-F1
#
_entry.id   AF-A0A377KED5-F1
#
_cell.length_a   1.000
_cell.length_b   1.000
_cell.length_c   1.000
_cell.angle_alpha   90.00
_cell.angle_beta   90.00
_cell.angle_gamma   90.00
#
_symmetry.space_group_name_H-M   'P 1'
#
loop_
_entity.id
_entity.type
_entity.pdbx_description
1 polymer ?
#
loop_
_entity_poly.entity_id
_entity_poly.type
_entity_poly.pdbx_seq_one_letter_code
_entity_poly.pdbx_strand_id
1 'polypeptide(L)'
;MVVNGSRAHLPQARARYQSALLPICLQVSPEILRQRLENRGRENASEINARLARAARYTPQDCHTLNNDGSLRQSVDTLLSLIHQKEKHHACL
;
A
#
# COMPACT_ATOMS: atom_id res chain seq x y z
N MET A 1 -11.09 3.14 11.19
CA MET A 1 -11.08 1.79 10.58
C MET A 1 -10.02 1.75 9.50
N VAL A 2 -9.23 0.68 9.42
CA VAL A 2 -8.24 0.47 8.35
C VAL A 2 -8.75 -0.64 7.43
N VAL A 3 -8.63 -0.45 6.11
CA VAL A 3 -9.06 -1.43 5.11
C VAL A 3 -7.94 -1.66 4.09
N ASN A 4 -7.75 -2.92 3.68
CA ASN A 4 -6.87 -3.25 2.56
C ASN A 4 -7.68 -3.23 1.26
N GLY A 5 -7.25 -2.41 0.31
CA GLY A 5 -7.86 -2.29 -1.01
C GLY A 5 -6.85 -2.55 -2.13
N SER A 6 -7.35 -2.77 -3.34
CA SER A 6 -6.49 -2.79 -4.53
C SER A 6 -6.30 -1.38 -5.09
N ARG A 7 -5.16 -1.13 -5.73
CA ARG A 7 -4.86 0.17 -6.36
C ARG A 7 -5.90 0.53 -7.43
N ALA A 8 -6.43 -0.46 -8.15
CA ALA A 8 -7.49 -0.27 -9.14
C ALA A 8 -8.81 0.28 -8.55
N HIS A 9 -9.07 0.04 -7.26
CA HIS A 9 -10.29 0.51 -6.59
C HIS A 9 -10.15 1.90 -5.95
N LEU A 10 -8.94 2.49 -5.94
CA LEU A 10 -8.70 3.78 -5.31
C LEU A 10 -9.62 4.90 -5.86
N PRO A 11 -9.85 5.04 -7.19
CA PRO A 11 -10.74 6.08 -7.71
C PRO A 11 -12.17 5.98 -7.16
N GLN A 12 -12.70 4.75 -7.05
CA GLN A 12 -14.04 4.50 -6.53
C GLN A 12 -14.12 4.81 -5.03
N ALA A 13 -13.11 4.40 -4.26
CA ALA A 13 -13.04 4.70 -2.83
C ALA A 13 -12.97 6.22 -2.58
N ARG A 14 -12.18 6.95 -3.38
CA ARG A 14 -12.10 8.42 -3.28
C ARG A 14 -13.43 9.08 -3.58
N ALA A 15 -14.12 8.65 -4.64
CA ALA A 15 -15.44 9.20 -4.99
C ALA A 15 -16.46 9.00 -3.87
N ARG A 16 -16.38 7.88 -3.14
CA ARG A 16 -17.32 7.53 -2.07
C ARG A 16 -17.02 8.20 -0.73
N TYR A 17 -15.74 8.30 -0.35
CA TYR A 17 -15.33 8.71 1.00
C TYR A 17 -14.67 10.09 1.07
N GLN A 18 -14.35 10.69 -0.09
CA GLN A 18 -13.80 12.03 -0.23
C GLN A 18 -12.70 12.36 0.80
N SER A 19 -12.86 13.44 1.57
CA SER A 19 -11.88 13.92 2.54
C SER A 19 -11.72 13.02 3.76
N ALA A 20 -12.65 12.09 4.02
CA ALA A 20 -12.52 11.11 5.09
C ALA A 20 -11.53 9.98 4.73
N LEU A 21 -11.18 9.81 3.45
CA LEU A 21 -10.23 8.81 3.01
C LEU A 21 -8.79 9.30 3.11
N LEU A 22 -7.93 8.51 3.76
CA LEU A 22 -6.48 8.65 3.68
C LEU A 22 -5.92 7.50 2.83
N PRO A 23 -5.63 7.72 1.54
CA PRO A 23 -5.09 6.67 0.69
C PRO A 23 -3.59 6.46 0.96
N ILE A 24 -3.22 5.22 1.25
CA ILE A 24 -1.83 4.80 1.50
C ILE A 24 -1.48 3.67 0.53
N CYS A 25 -0.43 3.86 -0.25
CA CYS A 25 0.07 2.93 -1.24
C CYS A 25 1.36 2.27 -0.75
N LEU A 26 1.28 0.98 -0.40
CA LEU A 26 2.44 0.16 -0.07
C LEU A 26 3.32 -0.05 -1.31
N GLN A 27 4.55 0.43 -1.29
CA GLN A 27 5.56 0.17 -2.31
C GLN A 27 6.62 -0.79 -1.79
N VAL A 28 7.06 -1.68 -2.67
CA VAL A 28 8.18 -2.58 -2.45
C VAL A 28 8.87 -2.73 -3.79
N SER A 29 10.20 -2.71 -3.78
CA SER A 29 11.05 -2.96 -4.93
C SER A 29 10.75 -4.33 -5.54
N PRO A 30 10.83 -4.48 -6.88
CA PRO A 30 10.51 -5.74 -7.55
C PRO A 30 11.34 -6.93 -7.04
N GLU A 31 12.62 -6.70 -6.72
CA GLU A 31 13.53 -7.73 -6.23
C GLU A 31 13.10 -8.26 -4.85
N ILE A 32 12.81 -7.37 -3.90
CA ILE A 32 12.33 -7.76 -2.57
C ILE A 32 10.95 -8.42 -2.64
N LEU A 33 10.07 -7.93 -3.52
CA LEU A 33 8.76 -8.55 -3.74
C LEU A 33 8.91 -9.98 -4.25
N ARG A 34 9.77 -10.21 -5.25
CA ARG A 34 10.05 -11.56 -5.78
C ARG A 34 10.52 -12.50 -4.67
N GLN A 35 11.57 -12.11 -3.95
CA GLN A 35 12.13 -12.90 -2.85
C GLN A 35 11.07 -13.28 -1.80
N ARG A 36 10.20 -12.33 -1.43
CA ARG A 36 9.12 -12.58 -0.45
C ARG A 36 8.04 -13.52 -0.97
N LEU A 37 7.74 -13.49 -2.27
CA LEU A 37 6.75 -14.40 -2.86
C LEU A 37 7.32 -15.82 -2.94
N GLU A 38 8.57 -15.96 -3.38
CA GLU A 38 9.28 -17.24 -3.42
C GLU A 38 9.39 -17.88 -2.04
N ASN A 39 9.81 -17.11 -1.03
CA ASN A 39 9.95 -17.58 0.35
C ASN A 39 8.62 -18.04 0.99
N ARG A 40 7.47 -17.59 0.48
CA ARG A 40 6.16 -18.04 0.97
C ARG A 40 5.80 -19.44 0.46
N GLY A 41 6.33 -19.85 -0.69
CA GLY A 41 6.09 -21.16 -1.28
C GLY A 41 4.64 -21.46 -1.67
N ARG A 42 3.78 -20.43 -1.80
CA ARG A 42 2.34 -20.56 -2.10
C ARG A 42 1.99 -20.31 -3.57
N GLU A 43 2.94 -19.82 -4.34
CA GLU A 43 2.76 -19.38 -5.74
C GLU A 43 3.87 -20.01 -6.58
N ASN A 44 3.55 -20.44 -7.80
CA ASN A 44 4.54 -20.89 -8.77
C ASN A 44 5.20 -19.71 -9.51
N ALA A 45 6.23 -19.99 -10.31
CA ALA A 45 6.99 -18.95 -11.02
C ALA A 45 6.13 -18.09 -11.96
N SER A 46 5.13 -18.67 -12.63
CA SER A 46 4.23 -17.93 -13.53
C SER A 46 3.33 -16.97 -12.74
N GLU A 47 2.78 -17.43 -11.62
CA GLU A 47 1.95 -16.62 -10.71
C GLU A 47 2.75 -15.46 -10.11
N ILE A 48 3.99 -15.71 -9.68
CA ILE A 48 4.91 -14.68 -9.18
C ILE A 48 5.17 -13.62 -10.26
N ASN A 49 5.50 -14.04 -11.48
CA ASN A 49 5.74 -13.12 -12.59
C ASN A 49 4.50 -12.29 -12.94
N ALA A 50 3.32 -12.90 -12.96
CA ALA A 50 2.06 -12.19 -13.18
C ALA A 50 1.80 -11.15 -12.07
N ARG A 51 2.14 -11.48 -10.82
CA ARG A 51 1.99 -10.58 -9.67
C ARG A 51 2.99 -9.41 -9.72
N LEU A 52 4.24 -9.66 -10.09
CA LEU A 52 5.26 -8.62 -10.32
C LEU A 52 4.83 -7.66 -11.44
N ALA A 53 4.38 -8.21 -12.57
CA ALA A 53 3.87 -7.41 -13.69
C ALA A 53 2.65 -6.57 -13.26
N ARG A 54 1.74 -7.12 -12.46
CA ARG A 54 0.60 -6.37 -11.91
C ARG A 54 1.04 -5.25 -10.97
N ALA A 55 2.03 -5.49 -10.12
CA ALA A 55 2.57 -4.47 -9.21
C ALA A 55 3.19 -3.29 -9.97
N ALA A 56 3.89 -3.56 -11.07
CA ALA A 56 4.52 -2.55 -11.92
C ALA A 56 3.52 -1.68 -12.71
N ARG A 57 2.32 -2.18 -13.01
CA ARG A 57 1.29 -1.44 -13.78
C ARG A 57 0.73 -0.22 -13.05
N TYR A 58 0.76 -0.21 -11.71
CA TYR A 58 0.09 0.82 -10.93
C TYR A 58 1.12 1.74 -10.28
N THR A 59 1.37 2.89 -10.88
CA THR A 59 2.11 3.97 -10.21
C THR A 59 1.21 4.59 -9.14
N PRO A 60 1.68 4.73 -7.89
CA PRO A 60 0.91 5.43 -6.87
C PRO A 60 0.78 6.91 -7.26
N GLN A 61 -0.46 7.34 -7.48
CA GLN A 61 -0.84 8.73 -7.69
C GLN A 61 -1.85 9.10 -6.62
N ASP A 62 -1.81 10.35 -6.16
CA ASP A 62 -2.72 10.89 -5.14
C ASP A 62 -2.83 10.04 -3.86
N CYS A 63 -1.74 9.38 -3.46
CA CYS A 63 -1.67 8.59 -2.23
C CYS A 63 -0.33 8.76 -1.53
N HIS A 64 -0.35 8.62 -0.20
CA HIS A 64 0.89 8.54 0.57
C HIS A 64 1.58 7.23 0.24
N THR A 65 2.85 7.32 -0.13
CA THR A 65 3.66 6.13 -0.42
C THR A 65 4.28 5.62 0.87
N LEU A 66 4.08 4.34 1.16
CA LEU A 66 4.69 3.66 2.31
C LEU A 66 5.72 2.64 1.80
N ASN A 67 7.01 2.89 2.04
CA ASN A 67 8.06 1.95 1.67
C ASN A 67 7.99 0.69 2.57
N ASN A 68 7.98 -0.48 1.94
CA ASN A 68 7.95 -1.80 2.56
C ASN A 68 9.19 -2.64 2.19
N ASP A 69 10.24 -2.03 1.63
CA ASP A 69 11.54 -2.70 1.40
C ASP A 69 12.25 -3.05 2.72
N GLY A 70 12.18 -2.12 3.68
CA GLY A 70 12.85 -2.23 4.97
C GLY A 70 12.17 -3.16 5.97
N SER A 71 12.47 -2.94 7.24
CA SER A 71 11.89 -3.73 8.33
C SER A 71 10.39 -3.48 8.48
N LEU A 72 9.65 -4.51 8.90
CA LEU A 72 8.23 -4.39 9.22
C LEU A 72 7.97 -3.26 10.23
N ARG A 73 8.84 -3.13 11.23
CA ARG A 73 8.74 -2.09 12.27
C ARG A 73 8.77 -0.68 11.67
N GLN A 74 9.72 -0.38 10.79
CA GLN A 74 9.80 0.92 10.13
C GLN A 74 8.54 1.25 9.32
N SER A 75 8.02 0.27 8.56
CA SER A 75 6.79 0.47 7.79
C SER A 75 5.58 0.70 8.70
N VAL A 76 5.48 -0.03 9.81
CA VAL A 76 4.41 0.15 10.80
C VAL A 76 4.50 1.52 11.49
N ASP A 77 5.69 1.93 11.93
CA ASP A 77 5.89 3.23 12.59
C ASP A 77 5.51 4.39 11.66
N THR A 78 5.87 4.28 10.37
CA THR A 78 5.51 5.27 9.35
C THR A 78 3.99 5.28 9.11
N LEU A 79 3.35 4.11 9.04
CA LEU A 79 1.90 3.98 8.88
C LEU A 79 1.15 4.62 10.06
N LEU A 80 1.58 4.33 11.30
CA LEU A 80 0.98 4.92 12.49
C LEU A 80 1.14 6.44 12.47
N SER A 81 2.29 6.96 12.07
CA SER A 81 2.51 8.42 11.96
C SER A 81 1.51 9.08 11.00
N LEU A 82 1.23 8.46 9.85
CA LEU A 82 0.24 8.95 8.88
C LEU A 82 -1.19 8.95 9.46
N ILE A 83 -1.56 7.89 10.20
CA ILE A 83 -2.87 7.78 10.84
C ILE A 83 -3.05 8.89 11.89
N HIS A 84 -2.08 9.06 12.79
CA HIS A 84 -2.15 10.10 13.82
C HIS A 84 -2.19 11.51 13.21
N GLN A 85 -1.45 11.76 12.12
CA GLN A 85 -1.51 13.04 11.42
C GLN A 85 -2.94 13.28 10.90
N LYS A 86 -3.55 12.29 10.26
CA LYS A 86 -4.91 12.40 9.73
C LYS A 86 -5.95 12.66 10.82
N GLU A 87 -5.84 11.99 11.96
CA GLU A 87 -6.72 12.21 13.12
C GLU A 87 -6.63 13.64 13.65
N LYS A 88 -5.42 14.19 13.81
CA LYS A 88 -5.22 15.58 14.23
C LYS A 88 -5.86 16.59 13.27
N HIS A 89 -5.78 16.36 11.96
CA HIS A 89 -6.40 17.25 10.97
C HIS A 89 -7.93 17.19 11.02
N HIS A 90 -8.51 16.06 11.42
CA HIS A 90 -9.95 15.94 11.63
C HIS A 90 -10.44 16.53 12.94
N ALA A 91 -9.61 16.54 13.99
CA ALA A 91 -9.97 17.09 15.30
C ALA A 91 -9.93 18.63 15.36
N CYS A 92 -9.35 19.29 14.35
CA CYS A 92 -9.15 20.75 14.29
C CYS A 92 -10.17 21.47 13.38
N LEU A 93 -11.21 20.77 12.93
CA LEU A 93 -12.35 21.27 12.15
C LEU A 93 -13.62 21.17 12.99
#